data_AF-A0A9W6SEW9-F1
#
_entry.id   AF-A0A9W6SEW9-F1
#
_cell.length_a   1.000
_cell.length_b   1.000
_cell.length_c   1.000
_cell.angle_alpha   90.00
_cell.angle_beta   90.00
_cell.angle_gamma   90.00
#
_symmetry.space_group_name_H-M   'P 1'
#
loop_
_entity.id
_entity.type
_entity.pdbx_description
1 polymer ?
#
loop_
_entity_poly.entity_id
_entity_poly.type
_entity_poly.pdbx_seq_one_letter_code
_entity_poly.pdbx_strand_id
1 'polypeptide(L)'
;MTTPHITTDSLQIVGILNITPDSFSDGGRYTRPDAALQHALELRRDGADIVDIGGESTRPGAAPVDPGREQDRILPVVEALTAQGITVSVDTMHAQTAIAAVRAGASIINDVSGGLADPVMLRALAQEDCQIVLGHIRGTPATMQSHADYADVVAEVAGELRQRVQAACDAGIHADRIVIDPGLGFAKMPEHSWAILRDLDELTCIGLPVMVGVSRKRMLAELLPQGAPVSARDLPTAVLSALLAQAGVNAIRVHDVHRTQVAVATLNRAGEVPRIFRTASPSRLGDVRKGKVIGGQPFRC
;
A
#
# COMPACT_ATOMS: atom_id res chain seq x y z
N MET A 1 22.22 7.32 2.09
CA MET A 1 20.89 7.92 2.26
C MET A 1 20.36 8.18 0.88
N THR A 2 19.72 7.16 0.34
CA THR A 2 18.92 7.22 -0.88
C THR A 2 17.80 8.24 -0.68
N THR A 3 17.45 8.95 -1.74
CA THR A 3 16.29 9.84 -1.72
C THR A 3 15.04 9.00 -1.44
N PRO A 4 14.20 9.34 -0.44
CA PRO A 4 12.96 8.63 -0.21
C PRO A 4 12.09 8.63 -1.47
N HIS A 5 11.55 7.47 -1.83
CA HIS A 5 10.70 7.32 -3.01
C HIS A 5 9.29 7.81 -2.72
N ILE A 6 8.64 7.30 -1.67
CA ILE A 6 7.34 7.79 -1.21
C ILE A 6 7.58 9.01 -0.32
N THR A 7 7.21 10.19 -0.82
CA THR A 7 7.35 11.48 -0.13
C THR A 7 6.00 12.16 0.06
N THR A 8 5.99 13.32 0.71
CA THR A 8 4.77 14.10 0.94
C THR A 8 4.38 15.01 -0.23
N ASP A 9 5.17 15.03 -1.32
CA ASP A 9 5.05 16.07 -2.36
C ASP A 9 4.09 15.71 -3.49
N SER A 10 3.92 14.42 -3.80
CA SER A 10 2.99 13.97 -4.83
C SER A 10 2.47 12.57 -4.53
N LEU A 11 1.27 12.29 -5.04
CA LEU A 11 0.74 10.93 -5.03
C LEU A 11 1.59 10.03 -5.94
N GLN A 12 1.88 8.83 -5.46
CA GLN A 12 2.48 7.76 -6.24
C GLN A 12 1.53 6.57 -6.42
N ILE A 13 1.59 5.97 -7.59
CA ILE A 13 0.85 4.73 -7.90
C ILE A 13 1.78 3.54 -7.72
N VAL A 14 1.39 2.64 -6.82
CA VAL A 14 2.12 1.41 -6.51
C VAL A 14 1.40 0.23 -7.20
N GLY A 15 1.99 -0.31 -8.26
CA GLY A 15 1.44 -1.43 -9.02
C GLY A 15 1.73 -2.77 -8.35
N ILE A 16 0.70 -3.57 -8.08
CA ILE A 16 0.81 -4.86 -7.38
C ILE A 16 1.22 -5.98 -8.34
N LEU A 17 2.32 -6.66 -8.02
CA LEU A 17 2.80 -7.87 -8.70
C LEU A 17 2.91 -9.05 -7.71
N ASN A 18 1.88 -9.88 -7.65
CA ASN A 18 1.91 -11.08 -6.80
C ASN A 18 2.45 -12.29 -7.57
N ILE A 19 3.61 -12.82 -7.19
CA ILE A 19 4.26 -14.00 -7.78
C ILE A 19 3.95 -15.24 -6.93
N THR A 20 2.71 -15.71 -7.02
CA THR A 20 2.25 -16.94 -6.34
C THR A 20 2.04 -18.06 -7.37
N PRO A 21 1.99 -19.34 -6.95
CA PRO A 21 1.76 -20.46 -7.88
C PRO A 21 0.53 -20.30 -8.78
N ASP A 22 -0.53 -19.66 -8.27
CA ASP A 22 -1.79 -19.47 -8.99
C ASP A 22 -1.81 -18.20 -9.86
N SER A 23 -0.82 -17.32 -9.72
CA SER A 23 -0.84 -15.98 -10.36
C SER A 23 -0.48 -15.99 -11.85
N PHE A 24 0.26 -17.00 -12.33
CA PHE A 24 0.87 -16.98 -13.67
C PHE A 24 0.77 -18.34 -14.40
N SER A 25 -0.29 -19.10 -14.15
CA SER A 25 -0.55 -20.39 -14.79
C SER A 25 -1.09 -20.22 -16.22
N ASP A 26 -0.35 -19.53 -17.09
CA ASP A 26 -0.73 -19.33 -18.50
C ASP A 26 -0.08 -20.38 -19.41
N GLY A 27 -0.78 -21.52 -19.56
CA GLY A 27 -0.82 -22.30 -20.81
C GLY A 27 0.50 -22.71 -21.48
N GLY A 28 1.62 -22.80 -20.75
CA GLY A 28 2.87 -23.42 -21.21
C GLY A 28 3.79 -22.57 -22.10
N ARG A 29 3.58 -21.24 -22.21
CA ARG A 29 4.39 -20.37 -23.09
C ARG A 29 5.50 -19.57 -22.40
N TYR A 30 5.42 -19.33 -21.10
CA TYR A 30 6.40 -18.54 -20.35
C TYR A 30 6.87 -19.27 -19.10
N THR A 31 8.14 -19.08 -18.70
CA THR A 31 8.52 -19.41 -17.34
C THR A 31 7.86 -18.42 -16.37
N ARG A 32 7.61 -18.83 -15.13
CA ARG A 32 6.98 -17.96 -14.13
C ARG A 32 7.72 -16.62 -13.94
N PRO A 33 9.08 -16.57 -13.92
CA PRO A 33 9.83 -15.31 -13.90
C PRO A 33 9.60 -14.42 -15.13
N ASP A 34 9.55 -14.99 -16.35
CA ASP A 34 9.36 -14.20 -17.58
C ASP A 34 7.98 -13.54 -17.62
N ALA A 35 6.94 -14.29 -17.23
CA ALA A 35 5.57 -13.77 -17.17
C ALA A 35 5.43 -12.66 -16.10
N ALA A 36 6.05 -12.85 -14.93
CA ALA A 36 6.06 -11.85 -13.87
C ALA A 36 6.79 -10.58 -14.30
N LEU A 37 7.93 -10.71 -14.97
CA LEU A 37 8.69 -9.58 -15.50
C LEU A 37 7.91 -8.82 -16.57
N GLN A 38 7.28 -9.54 -17.51
CA GLN A 38 6.44 -8.92 -18.53
C GLN A 38 5.28 -8.14 -17.91
N HIS A 39 4.60 -8.71 -16.91
CA HIS A 39 3.53 -8.01 -16.20
C HIS A 39 4.03 -6.79 -15.43
N ALA A 40 5.20 -6.86 -14.81
CA ALA A 40 5.83 -5.71 -14.15
C ALA A 40 6.10 -4.55 -15.12
N LEU A 41 6.59 -4.87 -16.33
CA LEU A 41 6.81 -3.87 -17.38
C LEU A 41 5.50 -3.28 -17.90
N GLU A 42 4.42 -4.06 -17.94
CA GLU A 42 3.07 -3.56 -18.24
C GLU A 42 2.58 -2.58 -17.18
N LEU A 43 2.71 -2.91 -15.88
CA LEU A 43 2.38 -1.99 -14.78
C LEU A 43 3.14 -0.66 -14.92
N ARG A 44 4.43 -0.72 -15.27
CA ARG A 44 5.23 0.49 -15.54
C ARG A 44 4.72 1.29 -16.73
N ARG A 45 4.40 0.62 -17.83
CA ARG A 45 3.86 1.26 -19.03
C ARG A 45 2.50 1.91 -18.78
N ASP A 46 1.70 1.32 -17.90
CA ASP A 46 0.38 1.81 -17.50
C ASP A 46 0.45 3.01 -16.53
N GLY A 47 1.64 3.33 -16.02
CA GLY A 47 1.91 4.52 -15.21
C GLY A 47 2.17 4.26 -13.73
N ALA A 48 2.52 3.04 -13.32
CA ALA A 48 2.95 2.79 -11.95
C ALA A 48 4.27 3.52 -11.68
N ASP A 49 4.40 4.21 -10.55
CA ASP A 49 5.64 4.84 -10.08
C ASP A 49 6.53 3.85 -9.35
N ILE A 50 5.93 2.84 -8.74
CA ILE A 50 6.60 1.77 -7.98
C ILE A 50 5.95 0.44 -8.37
N VAL A 51 6.76 -0.61 -8.53
CA VAL A 51 6.25 -1.99 -8.65
C VAL A 51 6.45 -2.69 -7.31
N ASP A 52 5.36 -3.18 -6.72
CA ASP A 52 5.38 -3.88 -5.43
C ASP A 52 5.23 -5.38 -5.63
N ILE A 53 6.27 -6.13 -5.27
CA ILE A 53 6.43 -7.56 -5.58
C ILE A 53 6.19 -8.38 -4.32
N GLY A 54 5.20 -9.28 -4.36
CA GLY A 54 4.91 -10.21 -3.27
C GLY A 54 5.14 -11.67 -3.69
N GLY A 55 5.95 -12.41 -2.93
CA GLY A 55 6.19 -13.85 -3.14
C GLY A 55 5.25 -14.76 -2.33
N GLU A 56 4.55 -14.16 -1.36
CA GLU A 56 3.64 -14.80 -0.42
C GLU A 56 2.24 -14.17 -0.50
N SER A 57 1.20 -14.99 -0.41
CA SER A 57 -0.18 -14.50 -0.37
C SER A 57 -0.53 -14.07 1.04
N THR A 58 -0.88 -12.80 1.23
CA THR A 58 -1.40 -12.27 2.50
C THR A 58 -2.94 -12.31 2.57
N ARG A 59 -3.58 -13.08 1.69
CA ARG A 59 -5.04 -13.26 1.67
C ARG A 59 -5.51 -14.06 2.89
N PRO A 60 -6.76 -13.85 3.37
CA PRO A 60 -7.33 -14.64 4.45
C PRO A 60 -7.19 -16.15 4.22
N GLY A 61 -6.60 -16.86 5.18
CA GLY A 61 -6.44 -18.32 5.14
C GLY A 61 -5.28 -18.84 4.28
N ALA A 62 -4.40 -17.96 3.77
CA ALA A 62 -3.20 -18.40 3.06
C ALA A 62 -2.23 -19.14 4.00
N ALA A 63 -1.57 -20.18 3.46
CA ALA A 63 -0.53 -20.91 4.17
C ALA A 63 0.79 -20.15 4.14
N PRO A 64 1.59 -20.16 5.23
CA PRO A 64 2.91 -19.56 5.25
C PRO A 64 3.83 -20.14 4.17
N VAL A 65 4.67 -19.28 3.59
CA VAL A 65 5.70 -19.69 2.63
C VAL A 65 7.07 -19.66 3.30
N ASP A 66 7.87 -20.70 3.08
CA ASP A 66 9.27 -20.71 3.50
C ASP A 66 10.05 -19.53 2.86
N PRO A 67 10.86 -18.76 3.62
CA PRO A 67 11.56 -17.59 3.10
C PRO A 67 12.48 -17.89 1.90
N GLY A 68 13.10 -19.06 1.83
CA GLY A 68 13.92 -19.46 0.68
C GLY A 68 13.09 -19.61 -0.59
N ARG A 69 11.91 -20.23 -0.47
CA ARG A 69 10.95 -20.35 -1.59
C ARG A 69 10.35 -19.02 -2.00
N GLU A 70 10.15 -18.10 -1.06
CA GLU A 70 9.71 -16.73 -1.36
C GLU A 70 10.81 -16.00 -2.15
N GLN A 71 12.06 -16.08 -1.71
CA GLN A 71 13.23 -15.49 -2.38
C GLN A 71 13.40 -16.02 -3.80
N ASP A 72 13.31 -17.35 -4.01
CA ASP A 72 13.38 -17.98 -5.34
C ASP A 72 12.32 -17.45 -6.31
N ARG A 73 11.18 -16.96 -5.81
CA ARG A 73 10.10 -16.39 -6.63
C ARG A 73 10.38 -14.95 -7.03
N ILE A 74 10.89 -14.15 -6.09
CA ILE A 74 10.90 -12.69 -6.24
C ILE A 74 12.25 -12.14 -6.68
N LEU A 75 13.38 -12.68 -6.19
CA LEU A 75 14.69 -12.07 -6.39
C LEU A 75 15.08 -11.94 -7.87
N PRO A 76 14.86 -12.95 -8.75
CA PRO A 76 15.17 -12.78 -10.17
C PRO A 76 14.38 -11.63 -10.84
N VAL A 77 13.15 -11.38 -10.39
CA VAL A 77 12.31 -10.30 -10.92
C VAL A 77 12.72 -8.95 -10.34
N VAL A 78 13.06 -8.90 -9.04
CA VAL A 78 13.61 -7.70 -8.39
C VAL A 78 14.88 -7.25 -9.12
N GLU A 79 15.87 -8.13 -9.29
CA GLU A 79 17.14 -7.83 -9.95
C GLU A 79 16.94 -7.33 -11.39
N ALA A 80 16.05 -7.98 -12.15
CA ALA A 80 15.77 -7.61 -13.53
C ALA A 80 15.11 -6.22 -13.67
N LEU A 81 14.26 -5.84 -12.72
CA LEU A 81 13.58 -4.54 -12.72
C LEU A 81 14.48 -3.42 -12.23
N THR A 82 15.24 -3.66 -11.15
CA THR A 82 16.16 -2.67 -10.58
C THR A 82 17.29 -2.34 -11.54
N ALA A 83 17.79 -3.34 -12.30
CA ALA A 83 18.77 -3.13 -13.38
C ALA A 83 18.24 -2.23 -14.52
N GLN A 84 16.91 -2.11 -14.67
CA GLN A 84 16.27 -1.20 -15.62
C GLN A 84 15.93 0.17 -15.01
N GLY A 85 16.34 0.43 -13.77
CA GLY A 85 16.06 1.67 -13.04
C GLY A 85 14.62 1.78 -12.55
N ILE A 86 13.86 0.68 -12.52
CA ILE A 86 12.50 0.66 -11.98
C ILE A 86 12.58 0.64 -10.46
N THR A 87 11.82 1.52 -9.80
CA THR A 87 11.68 1.51 -8.34
C THR A 87 10.85 0.30 -7.92
N VAL A 88 11.42 -0.54 -7.04
CA VAL A 88 10.82 -1.78 -6.58
C VAL A 88 10.56 -1.71 -5.07
N SER A 89 9.32 -2.04 -4.71
CA SER A 89 8.92 -2.40 -3.36
C SER A 89 8.78 -3.92 -3.25
N VAL A 90 9.11 -4.49 -2.09
CA VAL A 90 8.89 -5.92 -1.81
C VAL A 90 7.92 -6.09 -0.63
N ASP A 91 6.79 -6.75 -0.89
CA ASP A 91 5.77 -7.13 0.09
C ASP A 91 6.19 -8.44 0.76
N THR A 92 6.77 -8.32 1.96
CA THR A 92 7.25 -9.47 2.73
C THR A 92 7.17 -9.21 4.23
N MET A 93 6.91 -10.29 4.98
CA MET A 93 6.92 -10.30 6.44
C MET A 93 8.19 -10.95 7.01
N HIS A 94 9.11 -11.43 6.16
CA HIS A 94 10.32 -12.14 6.57
C HIS A 94 11.54 -11.23 6.47
N ALA A 95 12.26 -11.02 7.59
CA ALA A 95 13.44 -10.15 7.59
C ALA A 95 14.53 -10.65 6.65
N GLN A 96 14.70 -11.97 6.53
CA GLN A 96 15.67 -12.57 5.61
C GLN A 96 15.35 -12.23 4.15
N THR A 97 14.08 -12.32 3.75
CA THR A 97 13.64 -11.95 2.40
C THR A 97 13.81 -10.45 2.17
N ALA A 98 13.46 -9.61 3.16
CA ALA A 98 13.61 -8.17 3.07
C ALA A 98 15.07 -7.74 2.83
N ILE A 99 16.02 -8.28 3.60
CA ILE A 99 17.46 -8.00 3.41
C ILE A 99 17.92 -8.45 2.02
N ALA A 100 17.52 -9.65 1.59
CA ALA A 100 17.91 -10.17 0.28
C ALA A 100 17.36 -9.29 -0.85
N ALA A 101 16.12 -8.81 -0.74
CA ALA A 101 15.50 -7.89 -1.69
C ALA A 101 16.23 -6.55 -1.77
N VAL A 102 16.60 -5.95 -0.63
CA VAL A 102 17.36 -4.69 -0.64
C VAL A 102 18.73 -4.87 -1.30
N ARG A 103 19.41 -5.99 -1.03
CA ARG A 103 20.68 -6.33 -1.68
C ARG A 103 20.55 -6.56 -3.19
N ALA A 104 19.38 -7.03 -3.64
CA ALA A 104 19.02 -7.14 -5.05
C ALA A 104 18.60 -5.79 -5.68
N GLY A 105 18.59 -4.70 -4.91
CA GLY A 105 18.33 -3.34 -5.37
C GLY A 105 16.92 -2.81 -5.08
N ALA A 106 16.07 -3.55 -4.36
CA ALA A 106 14.79 -3.01 -3.90
C ALA A 106 15.03 -1.83 -2.96
N SER A 107 14.26 -0.76 -3.11
CA SER A 107 14.44 0.47 -2.32
C SER A 107 13.33 0.68 -1.28
N ILE A 108 12.30 -0.16 -1.29
CA ILE A 108 11.19 -0.13 -0.35
C ILE A 108 10.89 -1.55 0.12
N ILE A 109 10.69 -1.73 1.43
CA ILE A 109 10.12 -2.95 2.00
C ILE A 109 8.74 -2.65 2.53
N ASN A 110 7.74 -3.40 2.07
CA ASN A 110 6.36 -3.29 2.51
C ASN A 110 6.04 -4.43 3.46
N ASP A 111 6.03 -4.15 4.77
CA ASP A 111 5.69 -5.14 5.79
C ASP A 111 4.29 -4.87 6.32
N VAL A 112 3.32 -5.66 5.84
CA VAL A 112 1.92 -5.59 6.26
C VAL A 112 1.71 -5.87 7.76
N SER A 113 2.71 -6.46 8.43
CA SER A 113 2.70 -6.71 9.87
C SER A 113 3.27 -5.55 10.70
N GLY A 114 3.90 -4.57 10.06
CA GLY A 114 4.58 -3.47 10.75
C GLY A 114 5.77 -3.93 11.60
N GLY A 115 6.44 -5.01 11.22
CA GLY A 115 7.55 -5.62 11.96
C GLY A 115 7.12 -6.51 13.12
N LEU A 116 5.87 -6.98 13.13
CA LEU A 116 5.35 -7.88 14.18
C LEU A 116 5.46 -9.36 13.82
N ALA A 117 5.48 -9.70 12.52
CA ALA A 117 5.59 -11.08 12.08
C ALA A 117 7.00 -11.66 12.29
N ASP A 118 8.03 -10.83 12.09
CA ASP A 118 9.43 -11.17 12.34
C ASP A 118 10.07 -10.17 13.31
N PRO A 119 10.45 -10.58 14.53
CA PRO A 119 10.95 -9.69 15.57
C PRO A 119 12.30 -9.04 15.23
N VAL A 120 13.03 -9.53 14.22
CA VAL A 120 14.29 -8.91 13.79
C VAL A 120 14.14 -7.96 12.60
N MET A 121 12.96 -7.88 11.96
CA MET A 121 12.70 -7.06 10.76
C MET A 121 13.20 -5.62 10.88
N LEU A 122 12.77 -4.90 11.92
CA LEU A 122 13.10 -3.48 12.07
C LEU A 122 14.61 -3.26 12.32
N ARG A 123 15.24 -4.11 13.14
CA ARG A 123 16.68 -4.02 13.40
C ARG A 123 17.51 -4.36 12.18
N ALA A 124 17.05 -5.32 11.38
CA ALA A 124 17.69 -5.68 10.12
C ALA A 124 17.67 -4.49 9.14
N LEU A 125 16.49 -3.88 8.94
CA LEU A 125 16.33 -2.78 7.99
C LEU A 125 16.95 -1.45 8.44
N ALA A 126 17.18 -1.27 9.74
CA ALA A 126 17.91 -0.10 10.25
C ALA A 126 19.32 0.04 9.65
N GLN A 127 19.95 -1.07 9.27
CA GLN A 127 21.30 -1.08 8.68
C GLN A 127 21.31 -0.97 7.14
N GLU A 128 20.14 -1.03 6.51
CA GLU A 128 19.97 -1.00 5.06
C GLU A 128 19.52 0.40 4.59
N ASP A 129 19.74 0.76 3.32
CA ASP A 129 19.36 2.08 2.74
C ASP A 129 18.05 1.99 1.95
N CYS A 130 16.96 1.65 2.64
CA CYS A 130 15.63 1.49 2.04
C CYS A 130 14.52 2.16 2.86
N GLN A 131 13.39 2.51 2.25
CA GLN A 131 12.18 2.86 3.00
C GLN A 131 11.48 1.60 3.53
N ILE A 132 10.69 1.77 4.58
CA ILE A 132 9.81 0.74 5.14
C ILE A 132 8.36 1.27 5.17
N VAL A 133 7.43 0.47 4.63
CA VAL A 133 6.00 0.65 4.87
C VAL A 133 5.61 -0.22 6.06
N LEU A 134 5.09 0.41 7.11
CA LEU A 134 4.53 -0.25 8.29
C LEU A 134 3.02 -0.38 8.13
N GLY A 135 2.56 -1.59 7.81
CA GLY A 135 1.15 -1.92 7.77
C GLY A 135 0.55 -2.20 9.14
N HIS A 136 -0.74 -1.93 9.29
CA HIS A 136 -1.52 -2.36 10.45
C HIS A 136 -2.28 -3.67 10.18
N ILE A 137 -2.04 -4.67 11.03
CA ILE A 137 -2.81 -5.91 11.12
C ILE A 137 -2.89 -6.36 12.59
N ARG A 138 -3.98 -7.02 12.97
CA ARG A 138 -4.06 -7.81 14.21
C ARG A 138 -4.08 -9.30 13.86
N GLY A 139 -3.31 -10.11 14.58
CA GLY A 139 -3.16 -11.54 14.27
C GLY A 139 -2.34 -11.79 12.99
N THR A 140 -2.59 -12.91 12.33
CA THR A 140 -1.91 -13.31 11.08
C THR A 140 -2.90 -13.32 9.91
N PRO A 141 -2.47 -13.41 8.64
CA PRO A 141 -3.41 -13.59 7.53
C PRO A 141 -4.42 -14.74 7.73
N ALA A 142 -4.04 -15.79 8.47
CA ALA A 142 -4.93 -16.90 8.80
C ALA A 142 -5.97 -16.55 9.89
N THR A 143 -5.62 -15.72 10.88
CA THR A 143 -6.48 -15.43 12.05
C THR A 143 -7.08 -14.03 12.07
N MET A 144 -6.60 -13.11 11.22
CA MET A 144 -6.86 -11.68 11.37
C MET A 144 -8.35 -11.31 11.40
N GLN A 145 -9.20 -12.06 10.70
CA GLN A 145 -10.64 -11.77 10.67
C GLN A 145 -11.32 -11.99 12.01
N SER A 146 -10.84 -12.92 12.85
CA SER A 146 -11.37 -13.08 14.22
C SER A 146 -10.88 -11.99 15.17
N HIS A 147 -9.92 -11.15 14.75
CA HIS A 147 -9.39 -10.02 15.51
C HIS A 147 -9.94 -8.67 15.01
N ALA A 148 -10.94 -8.69 14.13
CA ALA A 148 -11.60 -7.48 13.63
C ALA A 148 -12.64 -6.94 14.62
N ASP A 149 -12.23 -6.73 15.87
CA ASP A 149 -13.04 -6.20 16.96
C ASP A 149 -12.40 -4.91 17.49
N TYR A 150 -13.10 -3.78 17.35
CA TYR A 150 -12.62 -2.45 17.73
C TYR A 150 -13.75 -1.69 18.42
N ALA A 151 -13.42 -0.97 19.48
CA ALA A 151 -14.32 0.00 20.08
C ALA A 151 -14.33 1.30 19.28
N ASP A 152 -13.15 1.75 18.83
CA ASP A 152 -12.95 2.86 17.90
C ASP A 152 -11.81 2.50 16.94
N VAL A 153 -12.18 1.98 15.76
CA VAL A 153 -11.19 1.50 14.79
C VAL A 153 -10.24 2.59 14.31
N VAL A 154 -10.68 3.86 14.25
CA VAL A 154 -9.84 4.94 13.72
C VAL A 154 -8.77 5.28 14.75
N ALA A 155 -9.19 5.51 16.00
CA ALA A 155 -8.28 5.84 17.10
C ALA A 155 -7.32 4.68 17.42
N GLU A 156 -7.81 3.45 17.44
CA GLU A 156 -7.00 2.26 17.73
C GLU A 156 -5.96 2.00 16.62
N VAL A 157 -6.35 2.07 15.34
CA VAL A 157 -5.42 1.88 14.22
C VAL A 157 -4.34 2.95 14.19
N ALA A 158 -4.71 4.22 14.39
CA ALA A 158 -3.75 5.31 14.47
C ALA A 158 -2.80 5.15 15.67
N GLY A 159 -3.32 4.74 16.82
CA GLY A 159 -2.52 4.47 18.03
C GLY A 159 -1.53 3.33 17.84
N GLU A 160 -1.97 2.20 17.28
CA GLU A 160 -1.12 1.03 17.01
C GLU A 160 -0.04 1.35 15.96
N LEU A 161 -0.39 2.09 14.89
CA LEU A 161 0.61 2.55 13.91
C LEU A 161 1.66 3.47 14.55
N ARG A 162 1.28 4.41 15.42
CA ARG A 162 2.24 5.24 16.16
C ARG A 162 3.20 4.40 17.01
N GLN A 163 2.72 3.34 17.64
CA GLN A 163 3.59 2.41 18.38
C GLN A 163 4.57 1.69 17.44
N ARG A 164 4.14 1.31 16.23
CA ARG A 164 5.03 0.69 15.23
C ARG A 164 6.07 1.65 14.72
N VAL A 165 5.70 2.90 14.45
CA VAL A 165 6.64 3.97 14.08
C VAL A 165 7.69 4.16 15.18
N GLN A 166 7.27 4.26 16.45
CA GLN A 166 8.21 4.39 17.56
C GLN A 166 9.16 3.19 17.64
N ALA A 167 8.66 1.96 17.49
CA ALA A 167 9.50 0.78 17.49
C ALA A 167 10.53 0.78 16.34
N ALA A 168 10.19 1.33 15.18
CA ALA A 168 11.12 1.50 14.05
C ALA A 168 12.19 2.55 14.36
N CYS A 169 11.81 3.71 14.92
CA CYS A 169 12.74 4.72 15.42
C CYS A 169 13.71 4.14 16.46
N ASP A 170 13.20 3.41 17.45
CA ASP A 170 13.99 2.78 18.51
C ASP A 170 14.97 1.73 17.97
N ALA A 171 14.64 1.10 16.83
CA ALA A 171 15.52 0.18 16.12
C ALA A 171 16.61 0.91 15.29
N GLY A 172 16.51 2.23 15.14
CA GLY A 172 17.46 3.07 14.39
C GLY A 172 16.99 3.47 12.99
N ILE A 173 15.73 3.22 12.62
CA ILE A 173 15.17 3.67 11.34
C ILE A 173 14.72 5.12 11.48
N HIS A 174 15.30 6.02 10.69
CA HIS A 174 14.95 7.43 10.70
C HIS A 174 13.54 7.67 10.11
N ALA A 175 12.82 8.66 10.63
CA ALA A 175 11.40 8.90 10.32
C ALA A 175 11.12 9.17 8.83
N ASP A 176 12.07 9.77 8.10
CA ASP A 176 11.94 10.01 6.65
C ASP A 176 11.94 8.73 5.79
N ARG A 177 12.34 7.60 6.38
CA ARG A 177 12.30 6.27 5.75
C ARG A 177 11.00 5.52 6.04
N ILE A 178 10.11 6.07 6.86
CA ILE A 178 8.90 5.36 7.33
C ILE A 178 7.67 5.86 6.57
N VAL A 179 6.90 4.91 6.04
CA VAL A 179 5.57 5.10 5.47
C VAL A 179 4.59 4.29 6.32
N ILE A 180 3.36 4.77 6.52
CA ILE A 180 2.33 4.02 7.26
C ILE A 180 1.20 3.57 6.33
N ASP A 181 0.67 2.36 6.56
CA ASP A 181 -0.52 1.84 5.86
C ASP A 181 -1.58 1.37 6.88
N PRO A 182 -2.81 1.90 6.85
CA PRO A 182 -3.87 1.49 7.78
C PRO A 182 -4.33 0.04 7.63
N GLY A 183 -3.87 -0.68 6.61
CA GLY A 183 -4.15 -2.10 6.42
C GLY A 183 -5.64 -2.36 6.24
N LEU A 184 -6.29 -1.68 5.30
CA LEU A 184 -7.73 -1.89 5.05
C LEU A 184 -8.04 -3.36 4.76
N GLY A 185 -9.10 -3.94 5.32
CA GLY A 185 -9.37 -5.37 5.19
C GLY A 185 -8.40 -6.35 5.89
N PHE A 186 -7.32 -5.86 6.51
CA PHE A 186 -6.45 -6.65 7.39
C PHE A 186 -6.90 -6.47 8.84
N ALA A 187 -7.48 -7.55 9.39
CA ALA A 187 -8.22 -7.52 10.66
C ALA A 187 -9.29 -6.42 10.72
N LYS A 188 -10.02 -6.19 9.63
CA LYS A 188 -11.03 -5.13 9.51
C LYS A 188 -12.20 -5.60 8.64
N MET A 189 -13.42 -5.35 9.10
CA MET A 189 -14.63 -5.53 8.32
C MET A 189 -14.81 -4.38 7.31
N PRO A 190 -15.72 -4.49 6.32
CA PRO A 190 -16.01 -3.41 5.39
C PRO A 190 -16.31 -2.07 6.08
N GLU A 191 -17.13 -2.08 7.12
CA GLU A 191 -17.58 -0.90 7.86
C GLU A 191 -16.40 -0.21 8.56
N HIS A 192 -15.49 -1.01 9.13
CA HIS A 192 -14.23 -0.52 9.72
C HIS A 192 -13.34 0.16 8.68
N SER A 193 -13.25 -0.43 7.49
CA SER A 193 -12.43 0.11 6.41
C SER A 193 -13.00 1.44 5.90
N TRP A 194 -14.33 1.57 5.81
CA TRP A 194 -14.98 2.83 5.47
C TRP A 194 -14.85 3.90 6.56
N ALA A 195 -14.91 3.52 7.83
CA ALA A 195 -14.68 4.45 8.95
C ALA A 195 -13.28 5.08 8.89
N ILE A 196 -12.25 4.26 8.63
CA ILE A 196 -10.87 4.76 8.45
C ILE A 196 -10.76 5.71 7.26
N LEU A 197 -11.37 5.36 6.12
CA LEU A 197 -11.34 6.23 4.93
C LEU A 197 -12.05 7.56 5.15
N ARG A 198 -13.14 7.56 5.93
CA ARG A 198 -13.89 8.78 6.27
C ARG A 198 -13.06 9.71 7.16
N ASP A 199 -12.37 9.15 8.15
CA ASP A 199 -11.66 9.88 9.19
C ASP A 199 -10.12 9.76 9.02
N LEU A 200 -9.66 9.78 7.76
CA LEU A 200 -8.25 9.57 7.38
C LEU A 200 -7.30 10.63 7.96
N ASP A 201 -7.84 11.80 8.33
CA ASP A 201 -7.10 12.90 8.95
C ASP A 201 -6.33 12.46 10.21
N GLU A 202 -6.86 11.50 10.99
CA GLU A 202 -6.17 10.96 12.18
C GLU A 202 -4.85 10.25 11.82
N LEU A 203 -4.78 9.68 10.62
CA LEU A 203 -3.58 9.03 10.09
C LEU A 203 -2.64 10.04 9.45
N THR A 204 -3.13 10.95 8.62
CA THR A 204 -2.28 11.96 7.96
C THR A 204 -1.68 12.93 8.98
N CYS A 205 -2.36 13.17 10.11
CA CYS A 205 -1.84 13.96 11.24
C CYS A 205 -0.70 13.26 12.02
N ILE A 206 -0.33 12.01 11.69
CA ILE A 206 0.91 11.41 12.18
C ILE A 206 2.14 12.15 11.63
N GLY A 207 2.01 12.83 10.48
CA GLY A 207 3.11 13.60 9.88
C GLY A 207 4.14 12.72 9.16
N LEU A 208 3.72 11.52 8.73
CA LEU A 208 4.46 10.59 7.89
C LEU A 208 3.69 10.36 6.58
N PRO A 209 4.37 9.96 5.49
CA PRO A 209 3.69 9.54 4.28
C PRO A 209 2.72 8.38 4.54
N VAL A 210 1.52 8.47 3.96
CA VAL A 210 0.48 7.44 4.08
C VAL A 210 0.34 6.70 2.75
N MET A 211 0.45 5.37 2.80
CA MET A 211 0.08 4.49 1.71
C MET A 211 -1.27 3.84 1.99
N VAL A 212 -2.14 3.73 0.97
CA VAL A 212 -3.44 3.05 1.11
C VAL A 212 -3.63 2.03 0.00
N GLY A 213 -3.84 0.77 0.37
CA GLY A 213 -4.34 -0.26 -0.54
C GLY A 213 -5.86 -0.46 -0.43
N VAL A 214 -6.64 -0.07 -1.43
CA VAL A 214 -8.09 -0.38 -1.53
C VAL A 214 -8.42 -1.41 -2.61
N SER A 215 -7.46 -1.65 -3.51
CA SER A 215 -7.71 -2.37 -4.76
C SER A 215 -8.25 -3.78 -4.55
N ARG A 216 -9.39 -4.04 -5.20
CA ARG A 216 -10.09 -5.35 -5.21
C ARG A 216 -10.50 -5.88 -3.83
N LYS A 217 -10.42 -5.06 -2.76
CA LYS A 217 -10.82 -5.47 -1.41
C LYS A 217 -12.33 -5.70 -1.30
N ARG A 218 -12.72 -6.57 -0.37
CA ARG A 218 -14.11 -7.01 -0.18
C ARG A 218 -15.07 -5.86 0.12
N MET A 219 -14.60 -4.80 0.77
CA MET A 219 -15.39 -3.59 1.04
C MET A 219 -15.98 -2.95 -0.23
N LEU A 220 -15.33 -3.11 -1.39
CA LEU A 220 -15.84 -2.56 -2.65
C LEU A 220 -16.90 -3.46 -3.30
N ALA A 221 -17.07 -4.69 -2.81
CA ALA A 221 -18.03 -5.63 -3.38
C ALA A 221 -19.48 -5.20 -3.13
N GLU A 222 -19.76 -4.53 -2.00
CA GLU A 222 -21.10 -4.05 -1.65
C GLU A 222 -21.60 -2.94 -2.60
N LEU A 223 -20.69 -2.28 -3.31
CA LEU A 223 -21.00 -1.22 -4.29
C LEU A 223 -21.38 -1.79 -5.66
N LEU A 224 -21.27 -3.10 -5.85
CA LEU A 224 -21.42 -3.76 -7.14
C LEU A 224 -22.63 -4.69 -7.13
N PRO A 225 -23.22 -4.98 -8.30
CA PRO A 225 -24.24 -6.01 -8.42
C PRO A 225 -23.76 -7.36 -7.87
N GLN A 226 -24.68 -8.12 -7.29
CA GLN A 226 -24.37 -9.46 -6.79
C GLN A 226 -23.77 -10.34 -7.89
N GLY A 227 -22.68 -11.04 -7.57
CA GLY A 227 -21.98 -11.91 -8.53
C GLY A 227 -21.01 -11.19 -9.48
N ALA A 228 -20.82 -9.87 -9.34
CA ALA A 228 -19.82 -9.15 -10.12
C ALA A 228 -18.41 -9.73 -9.92
N PRO A 229 -17.61 -9.85 -11.00
CA PRO A 229 -16.25 -10.38 -10.92
C PRO A 229 -15.36 -9.46 -10.08
N VAL A 230 -14.27 -10.00 -9.52
CA VAL A 230 -13.34 -9.21 -8.68
C VAL A 230 -12.77 -8.01 -9.43
N SER A 231 -12.54 -8.12 -10.74
CA SER A 231 -12.08 -7.01 -11.59
C SER A 231 -13.10 -5.88 -11.74
N ALA A 232 -14.40 -6.11 -11.49
CA ALA A 232 -15.38 -5.02 -11.47
C ALA A 232 -15.12 -4.02 -10.33
N ARG A 233 -14.33 -4.41 -9.32
CA ARG A 233 -13.88 -3.53 -8.24
C ARG A 233 -12.79 -2.54 -8.68
N ASP A 234 -12.24 -2.68 -9.87
CA ASP A 234 -11.18 -1.78 -10.37
C ASP A 234 -11.73 -0.36 -10.67
N LEU A 235 -13.00 -0.24 -11.06
CA LEU A 235 -13.66 1.07 -11.22
C LEU A 235 -13.82 1.82 -9.88
N PRO A 236 -14.50 1.26 -8.84
CA PRO A 236 -14.59 1.94 -7.56
C PRO A 236 -13.22 2.14 -6.89
N THR A 237 -12.24 1.25 -7.15
CA THR A 237 -10.84 1.47 -6.77
C THR A 237 -10.32 2.78 -7.37
N ALA A 238 -10.41 2.95 -8.70
CA ALA A 238 -9.89 4.14 -9.37
C ALA A 238 -10.57 5.45 -8.90
N VAL A 239 -11.90 5.42 -8.69
CA VAL A 239 -12.64 6.58 -8.14
C VAL A 239 -12.15 6.91 -6.73
N LEU A 240 -12.04 5.90 -5.86
CA LEU A 240 -11.59 6.09 -4.49
C LEU A 240 -10.12 6.56 -4.46
N SER A 241 -9.28 6.10 -5.40
CA SER A 241 -7.90 6.55 -5.50
C SER A 241 -7.80 8.06 -5.76
N ALA A 242 -8.63 8.60 -6.65
CA ALA A 242 -8.67 10.04 -6.89
C ALA A 242 -9.20 10.83 -5.67
N LEU A 243 -10.12 10.26 -4.89
CA LEU A 243 -10.57 10.90 -3.64
C LEU A 243 -9.46 10.90 -2.58
N LEU A 244 -8.73 9.78 -2.44
CA LEU A 244 -7.63 9.64 -1.51
C LEU A 244 -6.46 10.58 -1.85
N ALA A 245 -6.19 10.77 -3.14
CA ALA A 245 -5.22 11.76 -3.61
C ALA A 245 -5.56 13.19 -3.10
N GLN A 246 -6.83 13.59 -3.14
CA GLN A 246 -7.27 14.88 -2.61
C GLN A 246 -7.20 14.96 -1.09
N ALA A 247 -7.36 13.82 -0.40
CA ALA A 247 -7.28 13.71 1.05
C ALA A 247 -5.84 13.66 1.58
N GLY A 248 -4.83 13.81 0.72
CA GLY A 248 -3.42 13.86 1.12
C GLY A 248 -2.74 12.50 1.28
N VAL A 249 -3.31 11.42 0.73
CA VAL A 249 -2.61 10.12 0.61
C VAL A 249 -1.43 10.26 -0.35
N ASN A 250 -0.30 9.66 0.02
CA ASN A 250 0.97 9.79 -0.69
C ASN A 250 1.23 8.63 -1.64
N ALA A 251 0.72 7.45 -1.34
CA ALA A 251 0.83 6.29 -2.22
C ALA A 251 -0.46 5.47 -2.25
N ILE A 252 -0.87 5.00 -3.43
CA ILE A 252 -2.03 4.12 -3.56
C ILE A 252 -1.63 2.83 -4.26
N ARG A 253 -1.93 1.71 -3.60
CA ARG A 253 -1.54 0.37 -4.02
C ARG A 253 -2.66 -0.34 -4.79
N VAL A 254 -2.41 -0.64 -6.08
CA VAL A 254 -3.45 -1.07 -7.04
C VAL A 254 -3.06 -2.21 -7.97
N HIS A 255 -4.04 -3.01 -8.39
CA HIS A 255 -3.88 -4.01 -9.46
C HIS A 255 -4.10 -3.39 -10.86
N ASP A 256 -5.11 -2.53 -11.03
CA ASP A 256 -5.39 -1.84 -12.29
C ASP A 256 -4.76 -0.44 -12.26
N VAL A 257 -3.50 -0.38 -12.67
CA VAL A 257 -2.71 0.85 -12.72
C VAL A 257 -3.30 1.82 -13.74
N HIS A 258 -3.64 1.34 -14.94
CA HIS A 258 -4.13 2.20 -16.01
C HIS A 258 -5.38 2.99 -15.61
N ARG A 259 -6.41 2.34 -15.05
CA ARG A 259 -7.63 3.04 -14.60
C ARG A 259 -7.33 4.03 -13.48
N THR A 260 -6.44 3.66 -12.56
CA THR A 260 -6.04 4.52 -11.45
C THR A 260 -5.33 5.77 -11.97
N GLN A 261 -4.40 5.61 -12.91
CA GLN A 261 -3.69 6.72 -13.57
C GLN A 261 -4.66 7.65 -14.31
N VAL A 262 -5.63 7.09 -15.03
CA VAL A 262 -6.68 7.89 -15.69
C VAL A 262 -7.51 8.69 -14.68
N ALA A 263 -7.88 8.09 -13.54
CA ALA A 263 -8.65 8.78 -12.50
C ALA A 263 -7.86 9.92 -11.86
N VAL A 264 -6.58 9.69 -11.53
CA VAL A 264 -5.68 10.72 -10.97
C VAL A 264 -5.42 11.84 -11.99
N ALA A 265 -5.17 11.51 -13.26
CA ALA A 265 -5.03 12.51 -14.32
C ALA A 265 -6.31 13.34 -14.51
N THR A 266 -7.48 12.71 -14.40
CA THR A 266 -8.78 13.38 -14.45
C THR A 266 -8.94 14.37 -13.31
N LEU A 267 -8.58 13.97 -12.08
CA LEU A 267 -8.57 14.86 -10.92
C LEU A 267 -7.66 16.07 -11.14
N ASN A 268 -6.41 15.83 -11.53
CA ASN A 268 -5.43 16.90 -11.76
C ASN A 268 -5.96 17.90 -12.78
N ARG A 269 -6.51 17.40 -13.90
CA ARG A 269 -7.11 18.24 -14.92
C ARG A 269 -8.33 19.02 -14.41
N ALA A 270 -9.18 18.41 -13.59
CA ALA A 270 -10.34 19.09 -13.02
C ALA A 270 -9.94 20.23 -12.07
N GLY A 271 -8.82 20.10 -11.35
CA GLY A 271 -8.27 21.15 -10.48
C GLY A 271 -7.74 22.37 -11.24
N GLU A 272 -7.30 22.20 -12.49
CA GLU A 272 -6.80 23.28 -13.36
C GLU A 272 -7.92 24.10 -14.03
N VAL A 273 -9.13 23.57 -14.09
CA VAL A 273 -10.27 24.25 -14.74
C VAL A 273 -10.91 25.23 -13.74
N PRO A 274 -11.15 26.50 -14.12
CA PRO A 274 -11.90 27.43 -13.28
C PRO A 274 -13.25 26.82 -12.86
N ARG A 275 -13.55 26.85 -11.55
CA ARG A 275 -14.68 26.14 -10.90
C ARG A 275 -15.92 26.01 -11.80
N ILE A 276 -16.15 24.81 -12.33
CA ILE A 276 -17.39 24.45 -13.04
C ILE A 276 -18.57 24.33 -12.05
N PHE A 277 -18.30 23.97 -10.79
CA PHE A 277 -19.32 23.76 -9.77
C PHE A 277 -19.46 24.98 -8.85
N ARG A 278 -20.54 25.76 -9.05
CA ARG A 278 -21.13 26.58 -7.99
C ARG A 278 -21.75 25.60 -6.98
N THR A 279 -21.21 25.54 -5.76
CA THR A 279 -21.96 24.97 -4.64
C THR A 279 -23.16 25.87 -4.37
N ALA A 280 -24.37 25.38 -4.63
CA ALA A 280 -25.52 25.83 -3.87
C ALA A 280 -25.23 25.49 -2.39
N SER A 281 -25.52 26.43 -1.50
CA SER A 281 -25.25 26.31 -0.06
C SER A 281 -25.88 25.05 0.56
N PRO A 282 -25.35 24.57 1.69
CA PRO A 282 -25.49 23.20 2.14
C PRO A 282 -26.83 22.97 2.85
N SER A 283 -27.60 22.00 2.36
CA SER A 283 -28.47 21.23 3.22
C SER A 283 -28.23 19.76 2.91
N ARG A 284 -27.48 19.10 3.79
CA ARG A 284 -27.08 17.67 3.78
C ARG A 284 -25.89 17.30 2.90
N LEU A 285 -24.72 17.83 3.25
CA LEU A 285 -23.45 17.11 3.26
C LEU A 285 -22.60 17.91 4.25
N GLY A 286 -22.20 17.26 5.35
CA GLY A 286 -21.48 17.90 6.44
C GLY A 286 -20.25 18.65 5.91
N ASP A 287 -20.00 19.82 6.48
CA ASP A 287 -18.88 20.70 6.19
C ASP A 287 -17.61 19.91 5.82
N VAL A 288 -17.30 19.89 4.51
CA VAL A 288 -15.92 19.67 4.06
C VAL A 288 -15.16 20.91 4.53
N ARG A 289 -14.61 20.81 5.74
CA ARG A 289 -13.63 21.77 6.23
C ARG A 289 -12.61 21.93 5.11
N LYS A 290 -12.42 23.17 4.65
CA LYS A 290 -11.30 23.51 3.78
C LYS A 290 -10.06 22.90 4.41
N GLY A 291 -9.49 21.89 3.75
CA GLY A 291 -8.25 21.25 4.14
C GLY A 291 -7.22 22.34 4.29
N LYS A 292 -7.02 22.80 5.52
CA LYS A 292 -5.77 23.40 5.91
C LYS A 292 -4.81 22.24 5.67
N VAL A 293 -3.92 22.36 4.69
CA VAL A 293 -2.69 21.61 4.72
C VAL A 293 -2.05 22.05 6.03
N ILE A 294 -2.36 21.34 7.10
CA ILE A 294 -1.67 21.52 8.36
C ILE A 294 -0.30 21.00 7.99
N GLY A 295 0.66 21.90 7.83
CA GLY A 295 2.06 21.53 7.94
C GLY A 295 2.22 20.92 9.32
N GLY A 296 1.88 19.65 9.45
CA GLY A 296 2.18 18.85 10.61
C GLY A 296 3.69 18.94 10.78
N GLN A 297 4.14 19.20 12.00
CA GLN A 297 5.57 19.06 12.23
C GLN A 297 5.97 17.64 11.82
N PRO A 298 7.07 17.47 11.04
CA PRO A 298 7.51 16.14 10.66
C PRO A 298 7.66 15.30 11.92
N PHE A 299 7.23 14.03 11.84
CA PHE A 299 7.37 13.10 12.96
C PHE A 299 8.83 13.06 13.40
N ARG A 300 9.08 13.25 14.70
CA ARG A 300 10.43 13.20 15.27
C ARG A 300 10.59 11.91 16.04
N CYS A 301 11.50 11.06 15.55
CA CYS A 301 12.30 10.24 16.44
C CYS A 301 13.15 11.19 17.32
#